data_AF-A0A9P7U654-F1
#
_entry.id   AF-A0A9P7U654-F1
#
_cell.length_a   1.000
_cell.length_b   1.000
_cell.length_c   1.000
_cell.angle_alpha   90.00
_cell.angle_beta   90.00
_cell.angle_gamma   90.00
#
_symmetry.space_group_name_H-M   'P 1'
#
loop_
_entity.id
_entity.type
_entity.pdbx_description
1 polymer ?
#
loop_
_entity_poly.entity_id
_entity_poly.type
_entity_poly.pdbx_seq_one_letter_code
_entity_poly.pdbx_strand_id
1 'polypeptide(L)'
;MISQTATFLAYATLLASASPLGLQRRAVTELNEEATKEAHPRDDTATRAFSDVQIKTADGKCLFVDKLSGDFRANLTPIQVAECGATDGQGWDVITAGKHNDQLNSMLIVSTLTQACFNFDPRRAAGNQVNLFSCGGRAAGEGLVTDSQLFAVDSGAGPSTFQPKNEKGKCFAVKGKVVDIADCNADDKAQSFAFGGKPALVGGGAGAGGNGTGNGADNDAQQPAPTTTAAAVVTGKPSAGCDDNDETITMTLTTTVKPGQGNAPVATAKPEATSAPAVAQPVASSAPAAGNGQKGNIPAANPTSPVPVSRAGGTLNPTAAAEANAFDDTATRAFTKVAIQAPNGQCLSIDPTAGDFRQNLIPVAVAACDKASPNQQFDVISKGKHNDGKDGAMLIVSSLTNGCVSTDGRRADGDTVTLFSCGGRAAGEGLTNSGQLVKVFGDSFLWSPVNDAATCVVPGSQGRLVTAACKGDNSETYKIVA
;
A
#
# COMPACT_ATOMS: atom_id res chain seq x y z
N MET A 1 -2.23 30.40 78.01
CA MET A 1 -1.21 29.38 77.73
C MET A 1 -1.61 28.67 76.45
N ILE A 2 -0.84 28.94 75.39
CA ILE A 2 -0.99 28.39 74.04
C ILE A 2 0.06 27.30 73.91
N SER A 3 -0.32 26.11 73.45
CA SER A 3 0.62 25.11 72.90
C SER A 3 -0.09 24.53 71.67
N GLN A 4 0.17 25.09 70.49
CA GLN A 4 1.19 24.65 69.55
C GLN A 4 1.13 23.14 69.27
N THR A 5 0.56 22.78 68.12
CA THR A 5 1.28 21.99 67.11
C THR A 5 0.61 22.20 65.76
N ALA A 6 1.41 22.75 64.86
CA ALA A 6 1.05 23.04 63.48
C ALA A 6 1.21 21.77 62.62
N THR A 7 0.33 21.62 61.64
CA THR A 7 0.63 20.80 60.47
C THR A 7 0.12 21.55 59.24
N PHE A 8 1.05 22.24 58.58
CA PHE A 8 0.84 22.88 57.29
C PHE A 8 0.74 21.79 56.21
N LEU A 9 -0.43 21.62 55.61
CA LEU A 9 -0.57 20.93 54.32
C LEU A 9 -0.70 22.01 53.23
N ALA A 10 0.40 22.25 52.52
CA ALA A 10 0.42 23.14 51.36
C ALA A 10 -0.31 22.46 50.19
N TYR A 11 -1.48 22.99 49.84
CA TYR A 11 -2.15 22.68 48.58
C TYR A 11 -1.44 23.42 47.45
N ALA A 12 -0.57 22.72 46.72
CA ALA A 12 -0.13 23.16 45.40
C ALA A 12 -1.20 22.73 44.38
N THR A 13 -2.02 23.68 43.92
CA THR A 13 -2.88 23.50 42.76
C THR A 13 -2.00 23.41 41.51
N LEU A 14 -1.69 22.19 41.07
CA LEU A 14 -1.18 21.93 39.73
C LEU A 14 -2.28 22.24 38.73
N LEU A 15 -2.13 23.36 38.02
CA LEU A 15 -2.76 23.57 36.72
C LEU A 15 -2.27 22.45 35.79
N ALA A 16 -3.07 21.41 35.63
CA ALA A 16 -2.92 20.47 34.53
C ALA A 16 -3.24 21.23 33.24
N SER A 17 -2.21 21.79 32.60
CA SER A 17 -2.27 22.13 31.19
C SER A 17 -2.54 20.84 30.43
N ALA A 18 -3.79 20.64 30.03
CA ALA A 18 -4.15 19.67 29.01
C ALA A 18 -3.53 20.13 27.69
N SER A 19 -2.27 19.77 27.47
CA SER A 19 -1.67 19.81 26.13
C SER A 19 -2.51 18.93 25.21
N PRO A 20 -2.89 19.38 24.00
CA PRO A 20 -3.69 18.57 23.08
C PRO A 20 -2.80 17.48 22.47
N LEU A 21 -2.55 16.41 23.22
CA LEU A 21 -1.77 15.24 22.82
C LEU A 21 -2.54 14.26 21.91
N GLY A 22 -3.49 14.76 21.12
CA GLY A 22 -4.45 13.92 20.40
C GLY A 22 -4.12 13.56 18.94
N LEU A 23 -3.29 14.33 18.23
CA LEU A 23 -3.24 14.27 16.75
C LEU A 23 -1.85 14.18 16.10
N GLN A 24 -0.76 14.20 16.87
CA GLN A 24 0.61 14.17 16.30
C GLN A 24 1.20 12.76 16.13
N ARG A 25 0.44 11.67 16.32
CA ARG A 25 1.05 10.33 16.51
C ARG A 25 1.72 9.70 15.28
N ARG A 26 1.57 10.26 14.07
CA ARG A 26 2.13 9.65 12.86
C ARG A 26 2.70 10.64 11.86
N ALA A 27 3.01 11.87 12.25
CA ALA A 27 3.66 12.76 11.30
C ALA A 27 5.10 12.28 11.01
N VAL A 28 5.41 12.02 9.74
CA VAL A 28 6.78 11.74 9.28
C VAL A 28 7.45 13.03 8.82
N THR A 29 8.78 13.10 8.89
CA THR A 29 9.52 14.28 8.40
C THR A 29 9.68 14.28 6.88
N GLU A 30 9.61 13.11 6.26
CA GLU A 30 9.66 12.91 4.81
C GLU A 30 8.95 11.60 4.45
N LEU A 31 8.48 11.51 3.20
CA LEU A 31 7.95 10.27 2.63
C LEU A 31 9.08 9.45 2.02
N ASN A 32 8.92 8.14 2.03
CA ASN A 32 9.63 7.29 1.10
C ASN A 32 8.91 7.38 -0.25
N GLU A 33 9.55 8.02 -1.23
CA GLU A 33 8.95 8.29 -2.53
C GLU A 33 8.64 7.00 -3.31
N GLU A 34 9.52 5.99 -3.25
CA GLU A 34 9.28 4.70 -3.91
C GLU A 34 8.09 3.97 -3.32
N ALA A 35 8.00 3.95 -2.00
CA ALA A 35 6.95 3.25 -1.28
C ALA A 35 5.60 4.00 -1.37
N THR A 36 5.63 5.34 -1.43
CA THR A 36 4.46 6.18 -1.71
C THR A 36 3.95 5.93 -3.13
N LYS A 37 4.84 5.89 -4.12
CA LYS A 37 4.49 5.61 -5.52
C LYS A 37 3.90 4.22 -5.71
N GLU A 38 4.41 3.22 -4.99
CA GLU A 38 3.85 1.87 -5.01
C GLU A 38 2.51 1.80 -4.28
N ALA A 39 2.36 2.46 -3.13
CA ALA A 39 1.13 2.47 -2.35
C ALA A 39 0.00 3.22 -3.06
N HIS A 40 0.31 4.30 -3.78
CA HIS A 40 -0.70 5.20 -4.34
C HIS A 40 -0.55 5.39 -5.86
N PRO A 41 -0.61 4.30 -6.66
CA PRO A 41 -0.62 4.43 -8.10
C PRO A 41 -1.93 5.05 -8.55
N ARG A 42 -1.85 6.04 -9.43
CA ARG A 42 -3.03 6.63 -10.06
C ARG A 42 -3.76 5.55 -10.86
N ASP A 43 -5.08 5.49 -10.70
CA ASP A 43 -5.93 4.64 -11.52
C ASP A 43 -6.25 5.35 -12.85
N ASP A 44 -5.57 4.91 -13.91
CA ASP A 44 -5.75 5.44 -15.27
C ASP A 44 -7.00 4.90 -15.96
N THR A 45 -7.64 3.86 -15.40
CA THR A 45 -8.91 3.31 -15.91
C THR A 45 -10.14 4.00 -15.28
N ALA A 46 -9.92 4.94 -14.37
CA ALA A 46 -10.96 5.55 -13.57
C ALA A 46 -11.88 6.47 -14.38
N THR A 47 -13.19 6.26 -14.24
CA THR A 47 -14.23 7.23 -14.62
C THR A 47 -14.46 8.20 -13.46
N ARG A 48 -14.24 9.49 -13.72
CA ARG A 48 -14.32 10.56 -12.72
C ARG A 48 -15.59 11.37 -12.91
N ALA A 49 -16.45 11.38 -11.89
CA ALA A 49 -17.61 12.27 -11.85
C ALA A 49 -17.18 13.71 -11.58
N PHE A 50 -16.19 13.88 -10.71
CA PHE A 50 -15.53 15.16 -10.44
C PHE A 50 -14.01 14.93 -10.40
N SER A 51 -13.27 15.91 -10.91
CA SER A 51 -11.81 15.89 -10.86
C SER A 51 -11.29 17.16 -10.20
N ASP A 52 -10.34 17.01 -9.29
CA ASP A 52 -9.69 18.11 -8.55
C ASP A 52 -10.69 19.15 -8.01
N VAL A 53 -11.70 18.68 -7.29
CA VAL A 53 -12.70 19.53 -6.63
C VAL A 53 -12.42 19.64 -5.13
N GLN A 54 -12.86 20.73 -4.52
CA GLN A 54 -12.92 20.81 -3.06
C GLN A 54 -14.14 20.06 -2.52
N ILE A 55 -14.00 19.51 -1.31
CA ILE A 55 -15.12 19.00 -0.51
C ILE A 55 -15.32 19.95 0.65
N LYS A 56 -16.49 20.59 0.73
CA LYS A 56 -16.84 21.58 1.74
C LYS A 56 -17.69 20.98 2.85
N THR A 57 -17.41 21.35 4.09
CA THR A 57 -18.23 21.07 5.26
C THR A 57 -19.40 22.06 5.34
N ALA A 58 -20.42 21.75 6.15
CA ALA A 58 -21.58 22.62 6.32
C ALA A 58 -21.26 24.03 6.88
N ASP A 59 -20.15 24.19 7.60
CA ASP A 59 -19.66 25.50 8.07
C ASP A 59 -18.79 26.24 7.04
N GLY A 60 -18.67 25.72 5.81
CA GLY A 60 -18.02 26.37 4.67
C GLY A 60 -16.51 26.15 4.58
N LYS A 61 -15.92 25.34 5.48
CA LYS A 61 -14.52 24.93 5.44
C LYS A 61 -14.31 23.80 4.43
N CYS A 62 -13.06 23.50 4.13
CA CYS A 62 -12.68 22.46 3.16
C CYS A 62 -12.01 21.28 3.86
N LEU A 63 -12.28 20.08 3.34
CA LEU A 63 -11.47 18.91 3.66
C LEU A 63 -10.08 19.08 3.08
N PHE A 64 -9.07 18.78 3.89
CA PHE A 64 -7.66 18.95 3.61
C PHE A 64 -6.89 17.71 4.06
N VAL A 65 -5.78 17.43 3.37
CA VAL A 65 -4.80 16.44 3.81
C VAL A 65 -3.39 17.04 3.84
N ASP A 66 -2.70 16.80 4.95
CA ASP A 66 -1.25 16.97 5.04
C ASP A 66 -0.57 15.65 4.66
N LYS A 67 0.17 15.63 3.54
CA LYS A 67 0.83 14.43 3.02
C LYS A 67 1.79 13.76 4.01
N LEU A 68 2.33 14.52 4.98
CA LEU A 68 3.28 14.02 5.97
C LEU A 68 2.60 13.55 7.26
N SER A 69 1.27 13.66 7.38
CA SER A 69 0.55 13.35 8.62
C SER A 69 0.19 11.86 8.80
N GLY A 70 0.53 11.02 7.81
CA GLY A 70 0.42 9.57 7.83
C GLY A 70 1.77 8.86 7.95
N ASP A 71 1.78 7.55 7.73
CA ASP A 71 3.04 6.79 7.72
C ASP A 71 3.97 7.18 6.55
N PHE A 72 5.13 6.53 6.50
CA PHE A 72 6.18 6.83 5.53
C PHE A 72 5.77 6.68 4.05
N ARG A 73 4.59 6.12 3.76
CA ARG A 73 3.99 5.96 2.43
C ARG A 73 2.81 6.89 2.17
N ALA A 74 2.49 7.79 3.09
CA ALA A 74 1.26 8.58 3.12
C ALA A 74 -0.04 7.77 3.32
N ASN A 75 0.10 6.53 3.81
CA ASN A 75 -1.05 5.79 4.33
C ASN A 75 -1.40 6.27 5.74
N LEU A 76 -2.62 5.97 6.15
CA LEU A 76 -3.12 6.28 7.49
C LEU A 76 -3.16 7.77 7.79
N THR A 77 -3.18 8.59 6.74
CA THR A 77 -3.17 10.05 6.80
C THR A 77 -4.55 10.57 7.21
N PRO A 78 -4.70 11.32 8.31
CA PRO A 78 -6.00 11.83 8.74
C PRO A 78 -6.59 12.79 7.71
N ILE A 79 -7.93 12.74 7.57
CA ILE A 79 -8.68 13.74 6.80
C ILE A 79 -8.97 14.91 7.74
N GLN A 80 -8.49 16.09 7.40
CA GLN A 80 -8.54 17.27 8.25
C GLN A 80 -9.53 18.31 7.71
N VAL A 81 -9.88 19.29 8.53
CA VAL A 81 -10.76 20.41 8.17
C VAL A 81 -9.99 21.72 8.33
N ALA A 82 -9.94 22.52 7.27
CA ALA A 82 -9.24 23.80 7.25
C ALA A 82 -10.01 24.84 6.42
N GLU A 83 -9.62 26.11 6.51
CA GLU A 83 -10.17 27.15 5.63
C GLU A 83 -9.92 26.80 4.16
N CYS A 84 -10.89 27.06 3.30
CA CYS A 84 -10.75 26.82 1.87
C CYS A 84 -9.71 27.76 1.25
N GLY A 85 -8.98 27.27 0.24
CA GLY A 85 -7.94 28.05 -0.44
C GLY A 85 -6.55 27.90 0.18
N ALA A 86 -6.36 26.91 1.06
CA ALA A 86 -5.02 26.43 1.39
C ALA A 86 -4.35 25.85 0.12
N THR A 87 -3.03 26.01 0.02
CA THR A 87 -2.30 25.91 -1.25
C THR A 87 -2.18 24.49 -1.80
N ASP A 88 -2.13 23.46 -0.95
CA ASP A 88 -2.04 22.05 -1.36
C ASP A 88 -3.06 21.19 -0.57
N GLY A 89 -3.36 19.98 -1.03
CA GLY A 89 -4.07 18.97 -0.24
C GLY A 89 -5.60 19.13 -0.09
N GLN A 90 -6.22 20.09 -0.77
CA GLN A 90 -7.69 20.27 -0.78
C GLN A 90 -8.38 19.77 -2.05
N GLY A 91 -7.62 19.22 -2.99
CA GLY A 91 -8.14 18.64 -4.22
C GLY A 91 -8.53 17.19 -4.05
N TRP A 92 -9.72 16.85 -4.57
CA TRP A 92 -10.31 15.52 -4.48
C TRP A 92 -10.88 15.12 -5.83
N ASP A 93 -10.61 13.88 -6.23
CA ASP A 93 -11.28 13.22 -7.33
C ASP A 93 -12.43 12.35 -6.78
N VAL A 94 -13.57 12.36 -7.47
CA VAL A 94 -14.71 11.48 -7.19
C VAL A 94 -14.83 10.48 -8.32
N ILE A 95 -14.47 9.22 -8.05
CA ILE A 95 -14.37 8.15 -9.03
C ILE A 95 -15.58 7.22 -8.89
N THR A 96 -16.33 7.02 -9.97
CA THR A 96 -17.55 6.19 -10.00
C THR A 96 -17.36 4.84 -10.68
N ALA A 97 -16.23 4.64 -11.36
CA ALA A 97 -15.80 3.33 -11.88
C ALA A 97 -14.27 3.32 -12.06
N GLY A 98 -13.62 2.16 -12.04
CA GLY A 98 -12.18 1.99 -12.27
C GLY A 98 -11.64 0.68 -11.70
N LYS A 99 -10.32 0.47 -11.75
CA LYS A 99 -9.64 -0.70 -11.17
C LYS A 99 -9.99 -0.92 -9.70
N HIS A 100 -10.14 0.16 -8.95
CA HIS A 100 -10.44 0.11 -7.51
C HIS A 100 -11.93 0.34 -7.18
N ASN A 101 -12.79 0.52 -8.21
CA ASN A 101 -14.24 0.61 -8.06
C ASN A 101 -14.96 -0.07 -9.23
N ASP A 102 -15.35 -1.33 -9.04
CA ASP A 102 -16.19 -2.09 -9.98
C ASP A 102 -17.66 -2.15 -9.54
N GLN A 103 -18.03 -1.41 -8.49
CA GLN A 103 -19.32 -1.52 -7.83
C GLN A 103 -20.27 -0.42 -8.31
N LEU A 104 -21.40 -0.84 -8.88
CA LEU A 104 -22.48 0.06 -9.29
C LEU A 104 -22.98 0.92 -8.12
N ASN A 105 -23.38 2.15 -8.45
CA ASN A 105 -23.91 3.14 -7.50
C ASN A 105 -22.98 3.43 -6.31
N SER A 106 -21.67 3.28 -6.51
CA SER A 106 -20.69 3.61 -5.49
C SER A 106 -19.58 4.50 -6.02
N MET A 107 -18.97 5.25 -5.12
CA MET A 107 -17.86 6.15 -5.40
C MET A 107 -16.67 5.90 -4.48
N LEU A 108 -15.49 6.18 -5.03
CA LEU A 108 -14.26 6.41 -4.29
C LEU A 108 -13.98 7.91 -4.24
N ILE A 109 -13.52 8.38 -3.10
CA ILE A 109 -13.00 9.75 -2.94
C ILE A 109 -11.48 9.66 -2.80
N VAL A 110 -10.76 10.30 -3.72
CA VAL A 110 -9.30 10.17 -3.85
C VAL A 110 -8.63 11.53 -3.71
N SER A 111 -7.60 11.64 -2.89
CA SER A 111 -6.80 12.87 -2.80
C SER A 111 -6.02 13.09 -4.09
N THR A 112 -6.09 14.29 -4.68
CA THR A 112 -5.25 14.63 -5.84
C THR A 112 -3.77 14.78 -5.45
N LEU A 113 -3.49 15.12 -4.19
CA LEU A 113 -2.13 15.29 -3.66
C LEU A 113 -1.40 13.95 -3.49
N THR A 114 -2.05 12.95 -2.89
CA THR A 114 -1.41 11.67 -2.53
C THR A 114 -1.88 10.48 -3.34
N GLN A 115 -2.96 10.60 -4.12
CA GLN A 115 -3.66 9.48 -4.79
C GLN A 115 -4.22 8.42 -3.82
N ALA A 116 -4.30 8.73 -2.53
CA ALA A 116 -4.88 7.87 -1.51
C ALA A 116 -6.40 8.04 -1.41
N CYS A 117 -7.10 6.96 -1.09
CA CYS A 117 -8.55 6.87 -1.00
C CYS A 117 -9.06 7.11 0.44
N PHE A 118 -10.23 7.73 0.60
CA PHE A 118 -10.98 7.70 1.85
C PHE A 118 -11.16 6.26 2.32
N ASN A 119 -10.94 6.00 3.60
CA ASN A 119 -10.99 4.68 4.19
C ASN A 119 -11.52 4.71 5.63
N PHE A 120 -12.37 3.73 5.96
CA PHE A 120 -12.83 3.46 7.31
C PHE A 120 -12.38 2.08 7.81
N ASP A 121 -11.60 2.05 8.89
CA ASP A 121 -11.20 0.79 9.53
C ASP A 121 -11.76 0.72 10.97
N PRO A 122 -12.82 -0.08 11.20
CA PRO A 122 -13.44 -0.19 12.52
C PRO A 122 -12.52 -0.84 13.57
N ARG A 123 -11.46 -1.53 13.14
CA ARG A 123 -10.50 -2.21 14.03
C ARG A 123 -9.53 -1.24 14.68
N ARG A 124 -9.43 0.00 14.19
CA ARG A 124 -8.56 1.03 14.76
C ARG A 124 -9.23 1.72 15.95
N ALA A 125 -8.40 2.31 16.81
CA ALA A 125 -8.87 3.07 17.96
C ALA A 125 -9.74 4.26 17.51
N ALA A 126 -10.78 4.56 18.31
CA ALA A 126 -11.64 5.73 18.10
C ALA A 126 -10.83 7.03 17.96
N GLY A 127 -11.28 7.94 17.09
CA GLY A 127 -10.51 9.15 16.72
C GLY A 127 -9.42 8.90 15.67
N ASN A 128 -9.21 7.65 15.28
CA ASN A 128 -8.30 7.26 14.21
C ASN A 128 -8.95 6.14 13.40
N GLN A 129 -10.23 6.19 13.06
CA GLN A 129 -10.90 5.15 12.25
C GLN A 129 -11.11 5.59 10.80
N VAL A 130 -11.26 6.90 10.57
CA VAL A 130 -11.31 7.51 9.23
C VAL A 130 -9.94 8.05 8.84
N ASN A 131 -9.44 7.69 7.67
CA ASN A 131 -8.19 8.19 7.11
C ASN A 131 -8.10 8.03 5.60
N LEU A 132 -7.01 8.53 5.01
CA LEU A 132 -6.58 8.11 3.69
C LEU A 132 -5.76 6.83 3.77
N PHE A 133 -6.00 5.94 2.82
CA PHE A 133 -5.26 4.70 2.66
C PHE A 133 -5.15 4.37 1.18
N SER A 134 -4.20 3.53 0.82
CA SER A 134 -4.01 3.04 -0.53
C SER A 134 -5.31 2.49 -1.10
N CYS A 135 -5.66 2.93 -2.31
CA CYS A 135 -6.87 2.50 -2.99
C CYS A 135 -6.84 0.99 -3.22
N GLY A 136 -7.93 0.32 -2.85
CA GLY A 136 -8.03 -1.15 -2.81
C GLY A 136 -7.69 -1.77 -1.45
N GLY A 137 -7.42 -0.96 -0.43
CA GLY A 137 -7.41 -1.39 0.98
C GLY A 137 -6.19 -2.20 1.41
N ARG A 138 -5.15 -2.28 0.58
CA ARG A 138 -3.86 -2.90 0.93
C ARG A 138 -2.80 -1.83 0.98
N ALA A 139 -1.94 -1.86 2.00
CA ALA A 139 -1.02 -0.74 2.26
C ALA A 139 -0.07 -0.45 1.09
N ALA A 140 0.16 -1.41 0.20
CA ALA A 140 1.10 -1.31 -0.91
C ALA A 140 0.45 -1.19 -2.29
N GLY A 141 -0.83 -0.83 -2.39
CA GLY A 141 -1.47 -0.56 -3.69
C GLY A 141 -1.81 -1.79 -4.52
N GLU A 142 -1.56 -3.00 -4.00
CA GLU A 142 -1.88 -4.26 -4.68
C GLU A 142 -3.35 -4.69 -4.51
N GLY A 143 -4.13 -3.89 -3.78
CA GLY A 143 -5.55 -4.10 -3.57
C GLY A 143 -6.38 -3.94 -4.85
N LEU A 144 -7.62 -4.48 -4.81
CA LEU A 144 -8.62 -4.28 -5.84
C LEU A 144 -9.72 -3.36 -5.31
N VAL A 145 -10.87 -3.92 -4.96
CA VAL A 145 -12.03 -3.19 -4.45
C VAL A 145 -12.24 -3.58 -2.98
N THR A 146 -12.56 -2.62 -2.13
CA THR A 146 -12.81 -2.85 -0.70
C THR A 146 -13.98 -2.01 -0.20
N ASP A 147 -14.89 -2.64 0.56
CA ASP A 147 -16.06 -1.95 1.12
C ASP A 147 -15.70 -0.86 2.14
N SER A 148 -14.48 -0.89 2.69
CA SER A 148 -13.99 0.15 3.60
C SER A 148 -13.75 1.51 2.95
N GLN A 149 -13.72 1.56 1.61
CA GLN A 149 -13.41 2.77 0.83
C GLN A 149 -14.55 3.21 -0.07
N LEU A 150 -15.60 2.39 -0.20
CA LEU A 150 -16.73 2.68 -1.08
C LEU A 150 -17.86 3.38 -0.33
N PHE A 151 -18.39 4.42 -0.96
CA PHE A 151 -19.53 5.20 -0.49
C PHE A 151 -20.63 5.19 -1.54
N ALA A 152 -21.89 5.37 -1.15
CA ALA A 152 -22.99 5.47 -2.12
C ALA A 152 -22.84 6.74 -2.98
N VAL A 153 -23.19 6.66 -4.27
CA VAL A 153 -23.28 7.85 -5.12
C VAL A 153 -24.58 8.57 -4.83
N ASP A 154 -24.49 9.81 -4.36
CA ASP A 154 -25.62 10.74 -4.39
C ASP A 154 -25.57 11.53 -5.69
N SER A 155 -26.71 11.67 -6.37
CA SER A 155 -26.77 12.43 -7.63
C SER A 155 -26.60 13.93 -7.37
N GLY A 156 -25.43 14.48 -7.67
CA GLY A 156 -25.19 15.94 -7.66
C GLY A 156 -23.93 16.37 -6.90
N ALA A 157 -23.82 17.66 -6.64
CA ALA A 157 -22.67 18.28 -5.94
C ALA A 157 -22.84 18.33 -4.41
N GLY A 158 -23.80 17.58 -3.84
CA GLY A 158 -24.12 17.56 -2.42
C GLY A 158 -25.17 18.60 -1.96
N PRO A 159 -25.46 18.67 -0.64
CA PRO A 159 -24.76 17.95 0.43
C PRO A 159 -25.02 16.43 0.42
N SER A 160 -23.95 15.69 0.70
CA SER A 160 -23.88 14.23 0.78
C SER A 160 -23.35 13.82 2.14
N THR A 161 -23.70 12.61 2.57
CA THR A 161 -23.14 12.00 3.77
C THR A 161 -22.31 10.77 3.38
N PHE A 162 -21.07 10.70 3.86
CA PHE A 162 -20.20 9.57 3.56
C PHE A 162 -20.44 8.43 4.55
N GLN A 163 -21.28 7.48 4.16
CA GLN A 163 -21.44 6.20 4.84
C GLN A 163 -20.56 5.12 4.15
N PRO A 164 -19.53 4.58 4.80
CA PRO A 164 -18.72 3.52 4.21
C PRO A 164 -19.53 2.21 4.11
N LYS A 165 -19.32 1.44 3.04
CA LYS A 165 -20.07 0.19 2.80
C LYS A 165 -19.83 -0.88 3.86
N ASN A 166 -18.64 -0.93 4.47
CA ASN A 166 -18.29 -1.94 5.47
C ASN A 166 -18.93 -1.72 6.85
N GLU A 167 -19.64 -0.62 7.09
CA GLU A 167 -20.28 -0.33 8.38
C GLU A 167 -21.60 0.44 8.22
N LYS A 168 -22.71 -0.27 8.32
CA LYS A 168 -24.03 0.32 8.10
C LYS A 168 -24.46 1.19 9.29
N GLY A 169 -24.98 2.38 9.01
CA GLY A 169 -25.48 3.29 10.04
C GLY A 169 -24.38 4.10 10.73
N LYS A 170 -23.13 4.01 10.26
CA LYS A 170 -22.03 4.89 10.65
C LYS A 170 -21.67 5.83 9.51
N CYS A 171 -21.49 7.11 9.82
CA CYS A 171 -21.25 8.15 8.84
C CYS A 171 -20.03 8.99 9.22
N PHE A 172 -19.31 9.49 8.23
CA PHE A 172 -18.23 10.43 8.48
C PHE A 172 -18.81 11.70 9.07
N ALA A 173 -18.15 12.22 10.11
CA ALA A 173 -18.54 13.41 10.82
C ALA A 173 -17.31 14.25 11.14
N VAL A 174 -17.44 15.56 11.01
CA VAL A 174 -16.42 16.50 11.50
C VAL A 174 -16.38 16.45 13.03
N LYS A 175 -15.23 16.09 13.59
CA LYS A 175 -14.94 16.13 15.03
C LYS A 175 -13.75 17.04 15.29
N GLY A 176 -14.02 18.29 15.65
CA GLY A 176 -12.98 19.29 15.87
C GLY A 176 -12.32 19.69 14.54
N LYS A 177 -11.05 19.32 14.36
CA LYS A 177 -10.26 19.65 13.15
C LYS A 177 -10.07 18.47 12.19
N VAL A 178 -10.67 17.32 12.49
CA VAL A 178 -10.56 16.10 11.68
C VAL A 178 -11.92 15.51 11.37
N VAL A 179 -11.97 14.66 10.36
CA VAL A 179 -13.11 13.79 10.08
C VAL A 179 -12.89 12.46 10.79
N ASP A 180 -13.92 11.99 11.47
CA ASP A 180 -13.96 10.68 12.13
C ASP A 180 -15.36 10.08 11.97
N ILE A 181 -15.68 8.99 12.66
CA ILE A 181 -16.96 8.28 12.52
C ILE A 181 -17.99 8.65 13.59
N ALA A 182 -19.27 8.75 13.24
CA ALA A 182 -20.42 8.90 14.16
C ALA A 182 -21.60 8.03 13.71
N ASP A 183 -22.66 7.94 14.52
CA ASP A 183 -23.94 7.39 14.06
C ASP A 183 -24.54 8.28 12.99
N CYS A 184 -25.03 7.68 11.90
CA CYS A 184 -25.64 8.42 10.80
C CYS A 184 -26.85 9.23 11.25
N ASN A 185 -26.84 10.52 10.97
CA ASN A 185 -27.94 11.43 11.25
C ASN A 185 -28.03 12.47 10.12
N ALA A 186 -29.13 12.43 9.36
CA ALA A 186 -29.35 13.33 8.22
C ALA A 186 -29.47 14.81 8.61
N ASP A 187 -29.86 15.09 9.86
CA ASP A 187 -29.98 16.45 10.38
C ASP A 187 -28.67 16.98 10.98
N ASP A 188 -27.66 16.12 11.11
CA ASP A 188 -26.35 16.51 11.66
C ASP A 188 -25.49 17.19 10.59
N LYS A 189 -25.35 18.51 10.72
CA LYS A 189 -24.52 19.33 9.84
C LYS A 189 -23.04 18.90 9.83
N ALA A 190 -22.55 18.23 10.87
CA ALA A 190 -21.19 17.69 10.87
C ALA A 190 -20.99 16.53 9.88
N GLN A 191 -22.08 15.93 9.38
CA GLN A 191 -22.11 14.80 8.44
C GLN A 191 -22.47 15.24 7.00
N SER A 192 -22.52 16.55 6.75
CA SER A 192 -22.93 17.14 5.48
C SER A 192 -21.73 17.69 4.73
N PHE A 193 -21.45 17.09 3.56
CA PHE A 193 -20.31 17.44 2.70
C PHE A 193 -20.77 17.79 1.28
N ALA A 194 -20.28 18.88 0.70
CA ALA A 194 -20.64 19.29 -0.66
C ALA A 194 -19.40 19.34 -1.57
N PHE A 195 -19.52 18.84 -2.79
CA PHE A 195 -18.51 18.96 -3.82
C PHE A 195 -18.59 20.35 -4.47
N GLY A 196 -17.47 21.06 -4.60
CA GLY A 196 -17.46 22.29 -5.42
C GLY A 196 -16.36 23.29 -5.08
N GLY A 197 -15.96 24.06 -6.09
CA GLY A 197 -14.80 24.96 -6.07
C GLY A 197 -13.55 24.27 -6.63
N LYS A 198 -12.69 25.02 -7.31
CA LYS A 198 -11.37 24.56 -7.74
C LYS A 198 -10.33 24.91 -6.66
N PRO A 199 -9.39 24.02 -6.33
CA PRO A 199 -8.22 24.37 -5.52
C PRO A 199 -7.44 25.55 -6.14
N ALA A 200 -6.82 26.39 -5.31
CA ALA A 200 -5.99 27.48 -5.82
C ALA A 200 -4.65 26.90 -6.34
N LEU A 201 -4.28 27.21 -7.59
CA LEU A 201 -2.99 26.81 -8.17
C LEU A 201 -1.85 27.65 -7.60
N VAL A 202 -0.75 27.01 -7.15
CA VAL A 202 0.44 27.71 -6.66
C VAL A 202 1.39 28.01 -7.82
N GLY A 203 1.49 29.29 -8.20
CA GLY A 203 2.68 29.87 -8.82
C GLY A 203 3.55 30.50 -7.74
N GLY A 204 4.84 30.15 -7.69
CA GLY A 204 5.76 30.62 -6.65
C GLY A 204 6.03 32.13 -6.68
N GLY A 205 6.01 32.76 -5.50
CA GLY A 205 6.96 33.80 -5.11
C GLY A 205 6.66 35.28 -5.40
N ALA A 206 6.13 35.95 -4.37
CA ALA A 206 6.45 37.30 -3.87
C ALA A 206 6.05 38.60 -4.64
N GLY A 207 5.32 39.48 -3.94
CA GLY A 207 5.72 40.90 -3.81
C GLY A 207 4.82 41.99 -4.45
N ALA A 208 3.97 42.58 -3.61
CA ALA A 208 3.57 43.99 -3.54
C ALA A 208 3.38 44.87 -4.81
N GLY A 209 2.13 45.33 -5.00
CA GLY A 209 1.79 46.75 -5.20
C GLY A 209 2.00 47.38 -6.58
N GLY A 210 0.94 48.00 -7.13
CA GLY A 210 1.06 49.07 -8.11
C GLY A 210 0.11 49.00 -9.30
N ASN A 211 -0.75 50.00 -9.38
CA ASN A 211 -1.69 50.32 -10.47
C ASN A 211 -0.96 50.57 -11.81
N GLY A 212 -1.48 50.08 -12.93
CA GLY A 212 -0.92 50.41 -14.26
C GLY A 212 -1.60 49.68 -15.43
N THR A 213 -2.26 50.48 -16.25
CA THR A 213 -2.91 50.15 -17.53
C THR A 213 -1.94 49.68 -18.63
N GLY A 214 -2.37 48.76 -19.51
CA GLY A 214 -1.97 48.78 -20.93
C GLY A 214 -1.41 47.48 -21.53
N ASN A 215 -2.27 46.82 -22.33
CA ASN A 215 -2.05 46.16 -23.63
C ASN A 215 -0.93 45.11 -23.84
N GLY A 216 -1.38 43.89 -24.13
CA GLY A 216 -1.16 43.25 -25.44
C GLY A 216 -0.30 41.99 -25.47
N ALA A 217 -0.94 40.82 -25.62
CA ALA A 217 -0.77 39.89 -26.76
C ALA A 217 -1.33 38.50 -26.39
N ASP A 218 -2.52 38.22 -26.89
CA ASP A 218 -3.22 36.94 -26.79
C ASP A 218 -2.50 35.84 -27.59
N ASN A 219 -2.43 34.65 -27.00
CA ASN A 219 -2.39 33.36 -27.71
C ASN A 219 -3.22 32.37 -26.90
N ASP A 220 -4.54 32.54 -26.98
CA ASP A 220 -5.54 31.63 -26.43
C ASP A 220 -5.50 30.29 -27.16
N ALA A 221 -4.97 29.26 -26.49
CA ALA A 221 -5.40 27.90 -26.73
C ALA A 221 -6.80 27.73 -26.10
N GLN A 222 -7.82 27.95 -26.92
CA GLN A 222 -9.23 27.87 -26.57
C GLN A 222 -9.58 26.50 -25.95
N GLN A 223 -9.77 26.49 -24.63
CA GLN A 223 -10.38 25.38 -23.89
C GLN A 223 -11.86 25.25 -24.29
N PRO A 224 -12.40 24.05 -24.57
CA PRO A 224 -13.82 23.90 -24.87
C PRO A 224 -14.69 24.35 -23.69
N ALA A 225 -15.74 25.11 -24.01
CA ALA A 225 -16.78 25.52 -23.06
C ALA A 225 -17.48 24.28 -22.46
N PRO A 226 -17.93 24.34 -21.18
CA PRO A 226 -18.67 23.24 -20.57
C PRO A 226 -20.01 23.04 -21.29
N THR A 227 -20.16 21.92 -21.98
CA THR A 227 -21.46 21.47 -22.49
C THR A 227 -22.26 20.86 -21.34
N THR A 228 -23.30 21.56 -20.91
CA THR A 228 -24.40 20.98 -20.13
C THR A 228 -25.25 20.11 -21.04
N THR A 229 -24.76 18.92 -21.37
CA THR A 229 -25.62 17.89 -21.98
C THR A 229 -26.26 17.11 -20.84
N ALA A 230 -27.58 17.28 -20.69
CA ALA A 230 -28.39 16.45 -19.80
C ALA A 230 -28.13 14.97 -20.11
N ALA A 231 -27.84 14.18 -19.06
CA ALA A 231 -27.75 12.73 -19.18
C ALA A 231 -29.09 12.21 -19.75
N ALA A 232 -29.01 11.37 -20.78
CA ALA A 232 -30.17 10.70 -21.33
C ALA A 232 -30.85 9.87 -20.23
N VAL A 233 -32.10 10.20 -19.93
CA VAL A 233 -32.94 9.48 -18.99
C VAL A 233 -33.47 8.23 -19.69
N VAL A 234 -33.16 7.04 -19.15
CA VAL A 234 -33.92 5.82 -19.46
C VAL A 234 -35.15 5.81 -18.55
N THR A 235 -36.27 6.33 -19.04
CA THR A 235 -37.58 6.00 -18.47
C THR A 235 -38.05 4.70 -19.10
N GLY A 236 -37.70 3.57 -18.50
CA GLY A 236 -38.27 2.26 -18.80
C GLY A 236 -38.76 1.63 -17.50
N LYS A 237 -40.06 1.63 -17.26
CA LYS A 237 -40.68 0.85 -16.18
C LYS A 237 -40.57 -0.63 -16.56
N PRO A 238 -40.05 -1.54 -15.72
CA PRO A 238 -40.06 -2.96 -16.03
C PRO A 238 -41.52 -3.45 -15.98
N SER A 239 -42.03 -3.92 -17.11
CA SER A 239 -43.21 -4.78 -17.14
C SER A 239 -42.71 -6.21 -17.01
N ALA A 240 -43.15 -6.92 -15.96
CA ALA A 240 -42.96 -8.35 -15.86
C ALA A 240 -43.80 -9.04 -16.94
N GLY A 241 -43.13 -9.72 -17.88
CA GLY A 241 -43.72 -10.65 -18.82
C GLY A 241 -42.78 -11.83 -18.94
N CYS A 242 -43.20 -12.97 -18.39
CA CYS A 242 -42.50 -14.23 -18.54
C CYS A 242 -42.84 -14.79 -19.92
N ASP A 243 -41.90 -14.77 -20.86
CA ASP A 243 -41.97 -15.60 -22.07
C ASP A 243 -40.52 -15.92 -22.53
N ASP A 244 -40.22 -17.22 -22.57
CA ASP A 244 -38.97 -17.79 -23.05
C ASP A 244 -38.78 -17.51 -24.55
N ASN A 245 -37.80 -16.69 -24.93
CA ASN A 245 -37.11 -16.75 -26.23
C ASN A 245 -35.80 -15.93 -26.18
N ASP A 246 -34.68 -16.56 -26.56
CA ASP A 246 -33.36 -15.94 -26.74
C ASP A 246 -33.45 -14.73 -27.70
N GLU A 247 -33.27 -13.51 -27.17
CA GLU A 247 -33.13 -12.31 -28.00
C GLU A 247 -31.69 -11.79 -27.92
N THR A 248 -30.92 -12.03 -28.98
CA THR A 248 -29.58 -11.49 -29.18
C THR A 248 -29.63 -9.96 -29.28
N ILE A 249 -29.17 -9.26 -28.24
CA ILE A 249 -28.99 -7.81 -28.24
C ILE A 249 -27.83 -7.46 -29.19
N THR A 250 -28.15 -6.91 -30.36
CA THR A 250 -27.16 -6.39 -31.30
C THR A 250 -26.76 -4.96 -30.88
N MET A 251 -25.52 -4.80 -30.39
CA MET A 251 -24.95 -3.47 -30.12
C MET A 251 -24.41 -2.84 -31.41
N THR A 252 -25.06 -1.80 -31.90
CA THR A 252 -24.54 -0.95 -32.98
C THR A 252 -23.65 0.14 -32.38
N LEU A 253 -22.32 -0.03 -32.44
CA LEU A 253 -21.38 1.07 -32.17
C LEU A 253 -21.30 1.98 -33.39
N THR A 254 -21.76 3.23 -33.25
CA THR A 254 -21.49 4.29 -34.23
C THR A 254 -20.26 5.08 -33.78
N THR A 255 -19.11 4.84 -34.42
CA THR A 255 -17.92 5.68 -34.25
C THR A 255 -17.90 6.78 -35.30
N THR A 256 -18.00 8.03 -34.87
CA THR A 256 -17.85 9.19 -35.75
C THR A 256 -16.37 9.47 -35.96
N VAL A 257 -15.81 9.07 -37.10
CA VAL A 257 -14.44 9.43 -37.51
C VAL A 257 -14.46 10.77 -38.25
N LYS A 258 -13.69 11.76 -37.76
CA LYS A 258 -13.39 12.99 -38.50
C LYS A 258 -12.09 12.78 -39.32
N PRO A 259 -12.05 13.12 -40.62
CA PRO A 259 -10.93 12.75 -41.49
C PRO A 259 -9.79 13.80 -41.55
N GLY A 260 -8.56 13.30 -41.76
CA GLY A 260 -7.34 14.04 -42.17
C GLY A 260 -6.36 14.28 -41.01
N GLN A 261 -5.03 14.05 -41.11
CA GLN A 261 -4.12 13.83 -42.22
C GLN A 261 -2.96 12.94 -41.75
N GLY A 262 -2.52 12.00 -42.60
CA GLY A 262 -1.31 11.19 -42.39
C GLY A 262 -0.03 11.92 -42.78
N ASN A 263 1.10 11.47 -42.23
CA ASN A 263 2.21 10.86 -42.97
C ASN A 263 3.40 10.59 -42.05
N ALA A 264 3.97 9.39 -42.15
CA ALA A 264 5.32 9.04 -41.69
C ALA A 264 6.39 9.76 -42.54
N PRO A 265 7.66 9.88 -42.08
CA PRO A 265 8.71 8.90 -42.45
C PRO A 265 9.68 8.55 -41.29
N VAL A 266 10.22 7.33 -41.15
CA VAL A 266 11.40 6.68 -41.80
C VAL A 266 12.76 7.33 -41.47
N ALA A 267 13.70 6.47 -41.04
CA ALA A 267 15.04 6.72 -40.51
C ALA A 267 16.15 6.91 -41.56
N THR A 268 17.21 7.68 -41.22
CA THR A 268 18.58 7.50 -41.76
C THR A 268 19.70 8.18 -40.94
N ALA A 269 20.73 7.38 -40.61
CA ALA A 269 22.20 7.59 -40.53
C ALA A 269 22.93 8.89 -40.05
N LYS A 270 23.98 8.63 -39.24
CA LYS A 270 25.17 9.40 -38.76
C LYS A 270 26.30 9.45 -39.85
N PRO A 271 27.38 10.33 -39.93
CA PRO A 271 28.50 10.56 -38.95
C PRO A 271 29.26 11.92 -38.84
N GLU A 272 29.90 12.15 -37.67
CA GLU A 272 31.35 12.50 -37.39
C GLU A 272 31.59 14.02 -37.18
N ALA A 273 32.54 14.59 -36.40
CA ALA A 273 33.57 14.16 -35.44
C ALA A 273 34.07 15.39 -34.62
N THR A 274 34.77 15.13 -33.49
CA THR A 274 35.75 16.01 -32.75
C THR A 274 35.13 17.04 -31.78
N SER A 275 35.47 17.18 -30.49
CA SER A 275 36.72 16.97 -29.71
C SER A 275 36.44 16.62 -28.22
N ALA A 276 37.40 15.96 -27.57
CA ALA A 276 37.46 15.67 -26.11
C ALA A 276 38.46 16.63 -25.40
N PRO A 277 38.79 16.53 -24.08
CA PRO A 277 38.29 15.63 -23.03
C PRO A 277 38.02 16.28 -21.64
N ALA A 278 37.23 15.63 -20.78
CA ALA A 278 37.45 15.64 -19.33
C ALA A 278 36.81 14.40 -18.67
N VAL A 279 37.57 13.79 -17.77
CA VAL A 279 37.47 12.43 -17.22
C VAL A 279 36.17 12.15 -16.44
N ALA A 280 35.46 11.06 -16.78
CA ALA A 280 34.49 10.40 -15.91
C ALA A 280 34.58 8.87 -16.06
N GLN A 281 34.65 8.17 -14.93
CA GLN A 281 34.78 6.70 -14.82
C GLN A 281 33.49 5.98 -15.29
N PRO A 282 33.60 4.74 -15.80
CA PRO A 282 32.57 4.18 -16.68
C PRO A 282 31.34 3.69 -15.94
N VAL A 283 30.19 4.16 -16.43
CA VAL A 283 28.87 3.59 -16.21
C VAL A 283 28.74 2.37 -17.13
N ALA A 284 28.56 1.17 -16.57
CA ALA A 284 28.20 -0.02 -17.33
C ALA A 284 26.69 -0.23 -17.26
N SER A 285 26.07 -0.20 -18.43
CA SER A 285 24.66 -0.45 -18.69
C SER A 285 24.27 -1.90 -18.40
N SER A 286 23.10 -2.05 -17.78
CA SER A 286 22.48 -3.31 -17.38
C SER A 286 21.82 -4.04 -18.55
N ALA A 287 22.22 -5.28 -18.77
CA ALA A 287 21.43 -6.36 -19.35
C ALA A 287 21.58 -7.61 -18.43
N PRO A 288 20.58 -8.51 -18.38
CA PRO A 288 20.26 -9.28 -17.18
C PRO A 288 21.25 -10.41 -16.92
N ALA A 289 21.82 -10.45 -15.72
CA ALA A 289 22.61 -11.60 -15.28
C ALA A 289 21.67 -12.71 -14.79
N ALA A 290 21.40 -13.67 -15.67
CA ALA A 290 21.00 -15.01 -15.30
C ALA A 290 22.21 -15.76 -14.71
N GLY A 291 21.98 -16.46 -13.60
CA GLY A 291 22.71 -17.67 -13.18
C GLY A 291 24.22 -17.60 -13.00
N ASN A 292 24.67 -17.41 -11.76
CA ASN A 292 25.70 -18.20 -11.06
C ASN A 292 26.18 -17.40 -9.85
N GLY A 293 26.38 -18.08 -8.73
CA GLY A 293 26.78 -17.48 -7.45
C GLY A 293 27.97 -16.54 -7.57
N GLN A 294 27.69 -15.24 -7.74
CA GLN A 294 28.65 -14.22 -7.45
C GLN A 294 28.91 -14.29 -5.95
N LYS A 295 30.13 -14.70 -5.63
CA LYS A 295 30.78 -14.60 -4.33
C LYS A 295 31.03 -13.11 -4.02
N GLY A 296 29.99 -12.29 -4.10
CA GLY A 296 29.92 -11.05 -3.33
C GLY A 296 29.75 -11.46 -1.87
N ASN A 297 30.34 -10.71 -0.94
CA ASN A 297 30.15 -11.00 0.48
C ASN A 297 28.66 -10.80 0.82
N ILE A 298 27.90 -11.90 0.91
CA ILE A 298 26.53 -11.87 1.44
C ILE A 298 26.61 -11.23 2.83
N PRO A 299 25.85 -10.16 3.10
CA PRO A 299 25.91 -9.52 4.40
C PRO A 299 25.50 -10.49 5.51
N ALA A 300 26.37 -10.61 6.52
CA ALA A 300 26.11 -11.41 7.72
C ALA A 300 25.18 -10.71 8.72
N ALA A 301 24.78 -9.48 8.44
CA ALA A 301 23.88 -8.67 9.25
C ALA A 301 22.75 -8.13 8.36
N ASN A 302 21.58 -7.92 8.97
CA ASN A 302 20.48 -7.25 8.28
C ASN A 302 20.86 -5.77 8.06
N PRO A 303 20.88 -5.25 6.82
CA PRO A 303 21.34 -3.88 6.59
C PRO A 303 20.41 -2.86 7.24
N THR A 304 20.98 -1.95 8.02
CA THR A 304 20.25 -0.84 8.69
C THR A 304 20.39 0.49 7.94
N SER A 305 21.09 0.48 6.82
CA SER A 305 21.27 1.62 5.91
C SER A 305 20.87 1.23 4.49
N PRO A 306 20.50 2.19 3.63
CA PRO A 306 20.22 1.91 2.23
C PRO A 306 21.39 1.20 1.54
N VAL A 307 21.11 0.06 0.90
CA VAL A 307 22.08 -0.74 0.13
C VAL A 307 21.41 -1.22 -1.17
N PRO A 308 22.15 -1.44 -2.26
CA PRO A 308 21.56 -1.99 -3.48
C PRO A 308 20.85 -3.32 -3.22
N VAL A 309 19.70 -3.52 -3.87
CA VAL A 309 18.96 -4.78 -3.83
C VAL A 309 18.79 -5.36 -5.23
N SER A 310 18.69 -6.68 -5.34
CA SER A 310 18.65 -7.36 -6.64
C SER A 310 17.29 -7.34 -7.34
N ARG A 311 16.21 -6.98 -6.65
CA ARG A 311 14.85 -6.89 -7.22
C ARG A 311 14.30 -5.46 -7.19
N ALA A 312 12.97 -5.35 -7.29
CA ALA A 312 12.25 -4.09 -7.41
C ALA A 312 12.65 -3.08 -6.32
N GLY A 313 12.72 -1.80 -6.71
CA GLY A 313 13.07 -0.70 -5.83
C GLY A 313 14.55 -0.30 -5.85
N GLY A 314 15.46 -1.15 -6.35
CA GLY A 314 16.87 -0.81 -6.63
C GLY A 314 17.77 -0.57 -5.41
N THR A 315 17.22 -0.01 -4.33
CA THR A 315 17.88 0.21 -3.04
C THR A 315 16.96 -0.24 -1.91
N LEU A 316 17.50 -0.96 -0.93
CA LEU A 316 16.83 -1.30 0.31
C LEU A 316 16.38 -0.03 1.03
N ASN A 317 15.13 0.01 1.47
CA ASN A 317 14.67 0.99 2.45
C ASN A 317 14.57 0.32 3.83
N PRO A 318 15.49 0.61 4.77
CA PRO A 318 15.51 -0.07 6.08
C PRO A 318 14.23 0.12 6.89
N THR A 319 13.59 1.29 6.82
CA THR A 319 12.32 1.57 7.52
C THR A 319 11.19 0.71 6.95
N ALA A 320 11.06 0.66 5.63
CA ALA A 320 10.04 -0.14 4.97
C ALA A 320 10.26 -1.65 5.21
N ALA A 321 11.52 -2.09 5.20
CA ALA A 321 11.89 -3.47 5.49
C ALA A 321 11.59 -3.85 6.95
N ALA A 322 11.88 -2.97 7.90
CA ALA A 322 11.58 -3.18 9.32
C ALA A 322 10.07 -3.23 9.61
N GLU A 323 9.27 -2.42 8.91
CA GLU A 323 7.81 -2.48 9.03
C GLU A 323 7.23 -3.75 8.39
N ALA A 324 7.69 -4.07 7.17
CA ALA A 324 7.26 -5.25 6.43
C ALA A 324 7.62 -6.57 7.13
N ASN A 325 8.74 -6.58 7.86
CA ASN A 325 9.24 -7.75 8.59
C ASN A 325 9.45 -7.40 10.07
N ALA A 326 8.39 -6.87 10.69
CA ALA A 326 8.40 -6.57 12.11
C ALA A 326 8.60 -7.86 12.93
N PHE A 327 9.44 -7.80 13.96
CA PHE A 327 9.62 -8.90 14.89
C PHE A 327 8.32 -9.16 15.68
N ASP A 328 7.85 -10.39 15.67
CA ASP A 328 6.68 -10.81 16.44
C ASP A 328 7.09 -11.17 17.88
N ASP A 329 6.88 -10.25 18.80
CA ASP A 329 7.13 -10.42 20.24
C ASP A 329 6.05 -11.27 20.94
N THR A 330 4.92 -11.52 20.28
CA THR A 330 3.85 -12.40 20.77
C THR A 330 4.05 -13.87 20.37
N ALA A 331 5.09 -14.15 19.58
CA ALA A 331 5.32 -15.46 19.00
C ALA A 331 5.73 -16.52 20.03
N THR A 332 5.05 -17.66 19.99
CA THR A 332 5.51 -18.92 20.60
C THR A 332 6.43 -19.63 19.62
N ARG A 333 7.72 -19.70 19.96
CA ARG A 333 8.78 -20.30 19.15
C ARG A 333 9.01 -21.75 19.59
N ALA A 334 8.74 -22.70 18.70
CA ALA A 334 9.07 -24.10 18.89
C ALA A 334 10.60 -24.32 18.82
N PHE A 335 11.24 -23.57 17.91
CA PHE A 335 12.70 -23.53 17.77
C PHE A 335 13.15 -22.10 17.51
N THR A 336 14.33 -21.74 18.01
CA THR A 336 14.90 -20.39 17.88
C THR A 336 16.33 -20.49 17.33
N LYS A 337 16.65 -19.71 16.30
CA LYS A 337 17.97 -19.62 15.66
C LYS A 337 18.55 -20.97 15.26
N VAL A 338 17.71 -21.86 14.76
CA VAL A 338 18.10 -23.19 14.28
C VAL A 338 18.47 -23.13 12.80
N ALA A 339 19.36 -24.03 12.37
CA ALA A 339 19.56 -24.28 10.96
C ALA A 339 18.51 -25.28 10.46
N ILE A 340 18.07 -25.15 9.21
CA ILE A 340 17.20 -26.13 8.56
C ILE A 340 18.00 -26.80 7.45
N GLN A 341 18.31 -28.08 7.63
CA GLN A 341 19.03 -28.89 6.68
C GLN A 341 18.06 -29.52 5.67
N ALA A 342 18.32 -29.27 4.40
CA ALA A 342 17.63 -29.87 3.26
C ALA A 342 18.03 -31.34 3.05
N PRO A 343 17.22 -32.12 2.31
CA PRO A 343 17.48 -33.54 2.02
C PRO A 343 18.85 -33.82 1.36
N ASN A 344 19.41 -32.84 0.66
CA ASN A 344 20.73 -32.93 0.02
C ASN A 344 21.91 -32.63 0.97
N GLY A 345 21.66 -32.45 2.28
CA GLY A 345 22.66 -32.19 3.31
C GLY A 345 23.08 -30.72 3.45
N GLN A 346 22.61 -29.84 2.57
CA GLN A 346 22.85 -28.39 2.65
C GLN A 346 21.87 -27.71 3.61
N CYS A 347 22.20 -26.53 4.12
CA CYS A 347 21.32 -25.75 4.98
C CYS A 347 20.68 -24.60 4.21
N LEU A 348 19.46 -24.24 4.60
CA LEU A 348 18.81 -23.04 4.12
C LEU A 348 19.67 -21.81 4.41
N SER A 349 19.73 -20.89 3.46
CA SER A 349 20.48 -19.65 3.57
C SER A 349 19.75 -18.52 2.84
N ILE A 350 19.86 -17.30 3.34
CA ILE A 350 19.25 -16.12 2.72
C ILE A 350 20.26 -15.00 2.54
N ASP A 351 20.12 -14.27 1.45
CA ASP A 351 20.82 -13.01 1.24
C ASP A 351 19.84 -11.86 1.52
N PRO A 352 20.05 -11.04 2.58
CA PRO A 352 19.12 -9.97 2.95
C PRO A 352 19.00 -8.86 1.89
N THR A 353 19.85 -8.87 0.85
CA THR A 353 19.82 -7.91 -0.27
C THR A 353 19.24 -8.50 -1.56
N ALA A 354 18.90 -9.80 -1.58
CA ALA A 354 18.38 -10.47 -2.77
C ALA A 354 16.86 -10.28 -2.97
N GLY A 355 16.22 -9.44 -2.16
CA GLY A 355 14.81 -9.10 -2.24
C GLY A 355 14.53 -7.81 -3.00
N ASP A 356 13.32 -7.30 -2.82
CA ASP A 356 12.96 -5.92 -3.15
C ASP A 356 13.39 -4.94 -2.04
N PHE A 357 13.04 -3.67 -2.19
CA PHE A 357 13.41 -2.63 -1.22
C PHE A 357 12.85 -2.83 0.20
N ARG A 358 11.92 -3.77 0.41
CA ARG A 358 11.38 -4.15 1.72
C ARG A 358 11.86 -5.52 2.19
N GLN A 359 12.84 -6.11 1.51
CA GLN A 359 13.31 -7.48 1.75
C GLN A 359 12.25 -8.55 1.49
N ASN A 360 11.19 -8.21 0.75
CA ASN A 360 10.28 -9.22 0.25
C ASN A 360 10.91 -9.91 -0.96
N LEU A 361 10.47 -11.13 -1.21
CA LEU A 361 10.87 -11.93 -2.36
C LEU A 361 12.35 -12.33 -2.34
N ILE A 362 13.01 -12.30 -1.18
CA ILE A 362 14.36 -12.87 -1.04
C ILE A 362 14.28 -14.37 -1.37
N PRO A 363 14.99 -14.87 -2.40
CA PRO A 363 15.05 -16.31 -2.66
C PRO A 363 15.62 -17.06 -1.45
N VAL A 364 15.02 -18.20 -1.11
CA VAL A 364 15.61 -19.09 -0.10
C VAL A 364 16.61 -19.99 -0.80
N ALA A 365 17.90 -19.82 -0.51
CA ALA A 365 18.98 -20.61 -1.08
C ALA A 365 19.29 -21.85 -0.22
N VAL A 366 20.07 -22.79 -0.79
CA VAL A 366 20.74 -23.85 -0.05
C VAL A 366 22.24 -23.69 -0.16
N ALA A 367 22.95 -23.80 0.97
CA ALA A 367 24.40 -23.62 1.06
C ALA A 367 25.02 -24.66 1.99
N ALA A 368 26.36 -24.74 2.01
CA ALA A 368 27.05 -25.55 3.01
C ALA A 368 26.64 -25.09 4.42
N CYS A 369 26.32 -26.04 5.29
CA CYS A 369 25.86 -25.75 6.64
C CYS A 369 26.93 -25.05 7.47
N ASP A 370 26.60 -23.87 7.98
CA ASP A 370 27.39 -23.11 8.94
C ASP A 370 26.44 -22.58 10.02
N LYS A 371 26.42 -23.28 11.17
CA LYS A 371 25.55 -22.93 12.31
C LYS A 371 25.86 -21.54 12.89
N ALA A 372 27.07 -21.03 12.67
CA ALA A 372 27.46 -19.70 13.13
C ALA A 372 26.97 -18.59 12.19
N SER A 373 26.53 -18.93 10.97
CA SER A 373 26.06 -17.96 9.98
C SER A 373 24.64 -17.46 10.33
N PRO A 374 24.46 -16.15 10.56
CA PRO A 374 23.13 -15.58 10.81
C PRO A 374 22.18 -15.77 9.62
N ASN A 375 22.71 -15.86 8.40
CA ASN A 375 21.95 -16.10 7.17
C ASN A 375 21.29 -17.48 7.13
N GLN A 376 21.73 -18.42 7.96
CA GLN A 376 21.22 -19.79 8.05
C GLN A 376 20.38 -20.05 9.30
N GLN A 377 20.10 -19.01 10.10
CA GLN A 377 19.33 -19.12 11.33
C GLN A 377 17.86 -18.79 11.08
N PHE A 378 17.00 -19.72 11.50
CA PHE A 378 15.55 -19.61 11.40
C PHE A 378 14.90 -19.88 12.74
N ASP A 379 13.79 -19.21 12.97
CA ASP A 379 12.85 -19.52 14.03
C ASP A 379 11.68 -20.31 13.46
N VAL A 380 11.17 -21.25 14.24
CA VAL A 380 9.98 -22.03 13.91
C VAL A 380 8.86 -21.61 14.84
N ILE A 381 7.87 -20.91 14.32
CA ILE A 381 6.82 -20.25 15.11
C ILE A 381 5.52 -21.05 15.01
N SER A 382 5.06 -21.58 16.14
CA SER A 382 3.81 -22.36 16.22
C SER A 382 2.57 -21.50 16.47
N LYS A 383 2.74 -20.27 16.95
CA LYS A 383 1.67 -19.30 17.20
C LYS A 383 2.23 -17.89 17.33
N GLY A 384 1.49 -16.86 16.96
CA GLY A 384 1.86 -15.45 17.11
C GLY A 384 0.87 -14.53 16.40
N LYS A 385 1.24 -13.27 16.19
CA LYS A 385 0.47 -12.29 15.41
C LYS A 385 0.15 -12.80 14.00
N HIS A 386 1.11 -13.50 13.40
CA HIS A 386 1.01 -13.99 12.01
C HIS A 386 0.66 -15.48 11.89
N ASN A 387 0.47 -16.19 13.00
CA ASN A 387 0.06 -17.60 13.02
C ASN A 387 -0.97 -17.83 14.13
N ASP A 388 -2.21 -18.15 13.76
CA ASP A 388 -3.28 -18.41 14.73
C ASP A 388 -3.11 -19.73 15.51
N GLY A 389 -2.15 -20.56 15.12
CA GLY A 389 -1.79 -21.81 15.78
C GLY A 389 -2.78 -22.96 15.52
N LYS A 390 -3.64 -22.83 14.51
CA LYS A 390 -4.55 -23.91 14.13
C LYS A 390 -3.82 -25.03 13.38
N ASP A 391 -4.37 -26.24 13.51
CA ASP A 391 -3.97 -27.44 12.77
C ASP A 391 -2.48 -27.85 12.90
N GLY A 392 -1.81 -27.36 13.94
CA GLY A 392 -0.38 -27.61 14.19
C GLY A 392 0.54 -27.00 13.11
N ALA A 393 0.04 -26.06 12.32
CA ALA A 393 0.81 -25.40 11.29
C ALA A 393 1.76 -24.36 11.88
N MET A 394 2.96 -24.24 11.30
CA MET A 394 4.03 -23.39 11.77
C MET A 394 4.53 -22.48 10.66
N LEU A 395 5.12 -21.34 11.05
CA LEU A 395 5.89 -20.46 10.17
C LEU A 395 7.37 -20.80 10.31
N ILE A 396 8.08 -20.81 9.19
CA ILE A 396 9.55 -20.79 9.15
C ILE A 396 9.98 -19.35 8.91
N VAL A 397 10.66 -18.73 9.87
CA VAL A 397 10.97 -17.30 9.88
C VAL A 397 12.47 -17.10 9.91
N SER A 398 13.03 -16.26 9.05
CA SER A 398 14.45 -15.91 9.15
C SER A 398 14.71 -15.14 10.44
N SER A 399 15.64 -15.62 11.27
CA SER A 399 16.04 -14.90 12.48
C SER A 399 16.85 -13.63 12.17
N LEU A 400 17.29 -13.44 10.91
CA LEU A 400 18.06 -12.28 10.46
C LEU A 400 17.16 -11.13 10.00
N THR A 401 16.15 -11.42 9.16
CA THR A 401 15.27 -10.40 8.56
C THR A 401 13.86 -10.39 9.14
N ASN A 402 13.46 -11.42 9.90
CA ASN A 402 12.09 -11.69 10.36
C ASN A 402 11.06 -11.99 9.25
N GLY A 403 11.51 -12.15 7.99
CA GLY A 403 10.63 -12.58 6.90
C GLY A 403 10.24 -14.06 7.03
N CYS A 404 9.02 -14.40 6.63
CA CYS A 404 8.50 -15.77 6.60
C CYS A 404 8.80 -16.44 5.26
N VAL A 405 9.19 -17.71 5.28
CA VAL A 405 9.24 -18.51 4.05
C VAL A 405 7.82 -18.63 3.50
N SER A 406 7.68 -18.29 2.22
CA SER A 406 6.41 -18.22 1.50
C SER A 406 6.53 -18.94 0.18
N THR A 407 5.49 -19.70 -0.17
CA THR A 407 5.38 -20.34 -1.49
C THR A 407 4.38 -19.61 -2.38
N ASP A 408 4.75 -19.36 -3.64
CA ASP A 408 3.87 -18.81 -4.66
C ASP A 408 4.08 -19.53 -5.99
N GLY A 409 3.24 -20.54 -6.26
CA GLY A 409 3.32 -21.37 -7.47
C GLY A 409 2.99 -20.63 -8.77
N ARG A 410 2.56 -19.36 -8.71
CA ARG A 410 2.33 -18.53 -9.91
C ARG A 410 3.62 -17.92 -10.45
N ARG A 411 4.72 -18.04 -9.71
CA ARG A 411 6.03 -17.48 -10.08
C ARG A 411 6.81 -18.43 -10.96
N ALA A 412 7.79 -17.87 -11.66
CA ALA A 412 8.74 -18.65 -12.44
C ALA A 412 9.56 -19.59 -11.55
N ASP A 413 10.04 -20.69 -12.14
CA ASP A 413 10.94 -21.63 -11.48
C ASP A 413 12.17 -20.91 -10.91
N GLY A 414 12.54 -21.23 -9.68
CA GLY A 414 13.61 -20.56 -8.94
C GLY A 414 13.15 -19.38 -8.06
N ASP A 415 11.88 -18.97 -8.18
CA ASP A 415 11.25 -17.87 -7.43
C ASP A 415 9.93 -18.28 -6.74
N THR A 416 9.60 -19.57 -6.76
CA THR A 416 8.39 -20.12 -6.14
C THR A 416 8.49 -20.24 -4.62
N VAL A 417 9.71 -20.15 -4.05
CA VAL A 417 9.96 -20.17 -2.60
C VAL A 417 10.85 -19.00 -2.20
N THR A 418 10.29 -18.05 -1.45
CA THR A 418 10.98 -16.81 -1.06
C THR A 418 10.66 -16.43 0.39
N LEU A 419 11.49 -15.62 1.04
CA LEU A 419 11.05 -14.87 2.20
C LEU A 419 10.11 -13.75 1.77
N PHE A 420 9.05 -13.58 2.54
CA PHE A 420 8.08 -12.50 2.41
C PHE A 420 7.59 -12.09 3.79
N SER A 421 7.07 -10.88 3.91
CA SER A 421 6.36 -10.41 5.09
C SER A 421 5.41 -11.47 5.64
N CYS A 422 5.57 -11.79 6.92
CA CYS A 422 4.69 -12.73 7.60
C CYS A 422 3.23 -12.28 7.52
N GLY A 423 2.32 -13.22 7.28
CA GLY A 423 0.92 -12.96 6.96
C GLY A 423 0.61 -12.66 5.49
N GLY A 424 1.62 -12.71 4.62
CA GLY A 424 1.47 -12.74 3.16
C GLY A 424 0.99 -11.44 2.53
N ARG A 425 1.12 -10.31 3.24
CA ARG A 425 0.94 -8.96 2.69
C ARG A 425 2.26 -8.23 2.69
N ALA A 426 2.60 -7.57 1.59
CA ALA A 426 3.94 -7.00 1.36
C ALA A 426 4.36 -5.93 2.37
N ALA A 427 3.44 -5.46 3.22
CA ALA A 427 3.70 -4.45 4.24
C ALA A 427 3.67 -5.01 5.67
N GLY A 428 3.55 -6.33 5.86
CA GLY A 428 3.57 -6.94 7.20
C GLY A 428 2.29 -6.77 8.01
N GLU A 429 1.21 -6.31 7.38
CA GLU A 429 -0.11 -6.13 7.99
C GLU A 429 -1.03 -7.36 7.86
N GLY A 430 -0.55 -8.40 7.17
CA GLY A 430 -1.25 -9.67 7.05
C GLY A 430 -1.42 -10.36 8.41
N LEU A 431 -2.45 -11.19 8.53
CA LEU A 431 -2.64 -12.05 9.71
C LEU A 431 -2.00 -13.42 9.44
N THR A 432 -2.81 -14.46 9.32
CA THR A 432 -2.35 -15.81 8.96
C THR A 432 -2.52 -16.04 7.46
N ASN A 433 -1.49 -16.57 6.80
CA ASN A 433 -1.50 -16.91 5.38
C ASN A 433 -1.13 -18.38 5.18
N SER A 434 -2.03 -19.16 4.58
CA SER A 434 -1.83 -20.60 4.39
C SER A 434 -0.68 -20.96 3.44
N GLY A 435 -0.28 -20.05 2.55
CA GLY A 435 0.90 -20.19 1.68
C GLY A 435 2.25 -19.97 2.37
N GLN A 436 2.25 -19.63 3.66
CA GLN A 436 3.45 -19.52 4.51
C GLN A 436 3.50 -20.61 5.59
N LEU A 437 2.43 -21.40 5.71
CA LEU A 437 2.27 -22.38 6.76
C LEU A 437 2.76 -23.76 6.30
N VAL A 438 3.48 -24.45 7.20
CA VAL A 438 3.96 -25.83 7.00
C VAL A 438 3.71 -26.64 8.28
N LYS A 439 3.50 -27.96 8.15
CA LYS A 439 3.39 -28.85 9.30
C LYS A 439 4.77 -29.38 9.69
N VAL A 440 5.22 -29.08 10.90
CA VAL A 440 6.51 -29.52 11.45
C VAL A 440 6.26 -30.52 12.57
N PHE A 441 6.92 -31.68 12.52
CA PHE A 441 6.75 -32.76 13.50
C PHE A 441 8.09 -33.13 14.14
N GLY A 442 8.34 -32.68 15.37
CA GLY A 442 9.63 -32.93 16.02
C GLY A 442 10.77 -32.18 15.33
N ASP A 443 11.89 -32.86 15.07
CA ASP A 443 13.09 -32.29 14.44
C ASP A 443 13.15 -32.53 12.92
N SER A 444 12.16 -33.19 12.33
CA SER A 444 12.17 -33.58 10.92
C SER A 444 10.79 -33.41 10.31
N PHE A 445 10.69 -32.88 9.10
CA PHE A 445 9.39 -32.62 8.49
C PHE A 445 9.42 -32.68 6.97
N LEU A 446 8.31 -33.16 6.40
CA LEU A 446 8.02 -33.00 4.98
C LEU A 446 7.59 -31.55 4.74
N TRP A 447 8.30 -30.84 3.86
CA TRP A 447 7.96 -29.45 3.60
C TRP A 447 6.90 -29.33 2.51
N SER A 448 5.65 -29.59 2.88
CA SER A 448 4.49 -29.33 2.04
C SER A 448 3.71 -28.11 2.57
N PRO A 449 3.48 -27.06 1.75
CA PRO A 449 2.69 -25.90 2.15
C PRO A 449 1.24 -26.28 2.47
N VAL A 450 0.67 -25.67 3.50
CA VAL A 450 -0.71 -26.00 3.94
C VAL A 450 -1.76 -25.65 2.87
N ASN A 451 -1.51 -24.65 2.03
CA ASN A 451 -2.42 -24.27 0.95
C ASN A 451 -2.38 -25.21 -0.27
N ASP A 452 -1.37 -26.08 -0.39
CA ASP A 452 -1.23 -27.01 -1.50
C ASP A 452 -0.47 -28.27 -1.08
N ALA A 453 -1.21 -29.25 -0.59
CA ALA A 453 -0.66 -30.52 -0.11
C ALA A 453 -0.09 -31.43 -1.22
N ALA A 454 -0.38 -31.14 -2.49
CA ALA A 454 0.19 -31.89 -3.62
C ALA A 454 1.59 -31.40 -4.00
N THR A 455 1.99 -30.25 -3.46
CA THR A 455 3.25 -29.58 -3.76
C THR A 455 4.19 -29.64 -2.56
N CYS A 456 5.47 -29.86 -2.84
CA CYS A 456 6.55 -29.95 -1.88
C CYS A 456 7.63 -28.91 -2.22
N VAL A 457 8.23 -28.34 -1.18
CA VAL A 457 9.42 -27.50 -1.29
C VAL A 457 10.62 -28.41 -1.40
N VAL A 458 11.43 -28.22 -2.45
CA VAL A 458 12.59 -29.06 -2.75
C VAL A 458 13.79 -28.20 -3.17
N PRO A 459 15.03 -28.69 -3.01
CA PRO A 459 16.20 -28.04 -3.60
C PRO A 459 16.13 -28.04 -5.13
N GLY A 460 16.10 -26.86 -5.73
CA GLY A 460 16.15 -26.66 -7.17
C GLY A 460 17.58 -26.72 -7.73
N SER A 461 17.68 -26.86 -9.05
CA SER A 461 18.96 -26.97 -9.77
C SER A 461 19.85 -25.73 -9.68
N GLN A 462 19.29 -24.58 -9.33
CA GLN A 462 19.99 -23.30 -9.21
C GLN A 462 20.50 -23.00 -7.79
N GLY A 463 20.48 -23.99 -6.88
CA GLY A 463 20.88 -23.78 -5.47
C GLY A 463 19.86 -22.95 -4.68
N ARG A 464 18.62 -22.90 -5.15
CA ARG A 464 17.48 -22.24 -4.50
C ARG A 464 16.38 -23.25 -4.25
N LEU A 465 15.58 -23.04 -3.21
CA LEU A 465 14.37 -23.80 -3.01
C LEU A 465 13.34 -23.46 -4.07
N VAL A 466 12.60 -24.47 -4.51
CA VAL A 466 11.50 -24.36 -5.47
C VAL A 466 10.35 -25.26 -5.01
N THR A 467 9.16 -25.02 -5.55
CA THR A 467 8.03 -25.93 -5.44
C THR A 467 8.04 -26.97 -6.56
N ALA A 468 7.77 -28.23 -6.24
CA ALA A 468 7.58 -29.32 -7.20
C ALA A 468 6.47 -30.27 -6.71
N ALA A 469 5.97 -31.15 -7.58
CA ALA A 469 5.04 -32.19 -7.15
C ALA A 469 5.68 -33.11 -6.10
N CYS A 470 4.95 -33.41 -5.02
CA CYS A 470 5.43 -34.29 -3.97
C CYS A 470 5.65 -35.72 -4.49
N LYS A 471 6.82 -36.28 -4.20
CA LYS A 471 7.21 -37.67 -4.53
C LYS A 471 6.75 -38.66 -3.47
N GLY A 472 6.56 -38.21 -2.23
CA GLY A 472 6.18 -39.07 -1.11
C GLY A 472 7.31 -39.97 -0.63
N ASP A 473 8.56 -39.57 -0.87
CA ASP A 473 9.77 -40.23 -0.39
C ASP A 473 10.58 -39.32 0.54
N ASN A 474 11.71 -39.82 1.06
CA ASN A 474 12.55 -39.04 1.99
C ASN A 474 13.36 -37.91 1.31
N SER A 475 13.29 -37.76 -0.02
CA SER A 475 14.00 -36.70 -0.76
C SER A 475 13.41 -35.30 -0.57
N GLU A 476 12.38 -35.19 0.28
CA GLU A 476 11.59 -33.99 0.56
C GLU A 476 11.55 -33.68 2.07
N THR A 477 12.26 -34.47 2.87
CA THR A 477 12.30 -34.35 4.34
C THR A 477 13.43 -33.44 4.79
N TYR A 478 13.07 -32.35 5.44
CA TYR A 478 13.99 -31.39 6.06
C TYR A 478 14.23 -31.74 7.52
N LYS A 479 15.41 -31.38 8.03
CA LYS A 479 15.79 -31.57 9.42
C LYS A 479 16.10 -30.24 10.08
N ILE A 480 15.61 -30.07 11.30
CA ILE A 480 15.93 -28.95 12.17
C ILE A 480 17.20 -29.32 12.93
N VAL A 481 18.23 -28.49 12.79
CA VAL A 481 19.54 -28.70 13.39
C VAL A 481 19.82 -27.55 14.34
N ALA A 482 19.74 -27.84 15.63
CA ALA A 482 20.10 -26.92 16.72
C ALA A 482 21.62 -26.80 16.89
#